data_AF-A0A0Q6LTF7-F1
#
_entry.id   AF-A0A0Q6LTF7-F1
#
_cell.length_a   1.000
_cell.length_b   1.000
_cell.length_c   1.000
_cell.angle_alpha   90.00
_cell.angle_beta   90.00
_cell.angle_gamma   90.00
#
_symmetry.space_group_name_H-M   'P 1'
#
loop_
_entity.id
_entity.type
_entity.pdbx_description
1 polymer ?
#
loop_
_entity_poly.entity_id
_entity_poly.type
_entity_poly.pdbx_seq_one_letter_code
_entity_poly.pdbx_strand_id
1 'polypeptide(L)'
;MNRKVDVVATFLHVAADDAAHAEPAVFHEFVAGSIASADQALLTALLAPDDTGRTVFHAAASVGDDRAAQLLITSLQAPTLDADDVVPLLAAALGPDARTGKTLLATFAGNPAAFDALRPVIAALARSRWHDEHKHALWNALVGTQRLPRKAAAAVLELLSDAVGDLLPGSIRQTLEDWQAVTARVAEVEPPIRHPGDAQYLSDRHVDIDHVLHGSMNPEGHAVGGHASLKANSKRLRMRPGARITSHGNDTFTGFVDIKPPGAASWVEKIEPSTFFPPAWTSRRIRHEIATALRRGDAFASGEGPWDSPSDSGVRIRFYRDRNTGMVTCFPLAG
;
A
#
# COMPACT_ATOMS: atom_id res chain seq x y z
N MET A 1 -3.86 -16.71 -30.00
CA MET A 1 -2.68 -16.15 -29.31
C MET A 1 -2.06 -15.11 -30.21
N ASN A 2 -2.22 -13.82 -29.88
CA ASN A 2 -1.98 -12.72 -30.81
C ASN A 2 -0.52 -12.25 -30.68
N ARG A 3 0.37 -12.76 -31.56
CA ARG A 3 1.83 -12.47 -31.59
C ARG A 3 2.20 -10.97 -31.57
N LYS A 4 1.27 -10.06 -31.85
CA LYS A 4 1.50 -8.61 -31.82
C LYS A 4 1.56 -8.02 -30.40
N VAL A 5 0.86 -8.62 -29.42
CA VAL A 5 0.82 -8.13 -28.03
C VAL A 5 2.15 -8.43 -27.31
N ASP A 6 2.79 -9.56 -27.63
CA ASP A 6 4.13 -9.91 -27.12
C ASP A 6 5.22 -8.94 -27.57
N VAL A 7 5.10 -8.36 -28.77
CA VAL A 7 6.14 -7.48 -29.33
C VAL A 7 6.21 -6.17 -28.56
N VAL A 8 5.08 -5.55 -28.19
CA VAL A 8 5.07 -4.26 -27.48
C VAL A 8 5.60 -4.42 -26.06
N ALA A 9 5.18 -5.45 -25.33
CA ALA A 9 5.66 -5.72 -23.97
C ALA A 9 7.16 -6.09 -23.94
N THR A 10 7.60 -6.95 -24.86
CA THR A 10 9.02 -7.31 -25.02
C THR A 10 9.84 -6.09 -25.44
N PHE A 11 9.30 -5.24 -26.31
CA PHE A 11 9.95 -4.00 -26.75
C PHE A 11 10.04 -2.96 -25.62
N LEU A 12 9.03 -2.86 -24.75
CA LEU A 12 9.08 -2.02 -23.54
C LEU A 12 10.10 -2.53 -22.52
N HIS A 13 10.28 -3.85 -22.42
CA HIS A 13 11.31 -4.44 -21.56
C HIS A 13 12.72 -4.16 -22.11
N VAL A 14 12.90 -4.29 -23.43
CA VAL A 14 14.17 -3.96 -24.11
C VAL A 14 14.46 -2.45 -24.06
N ALA A 15 13.46 -1.59 -24.25
CA ALA A 15 13.61 -0.13 -24.16
C ALA A 15 13.90 0.35 -22.73
N ALA A 16 13.35 -0.32 -21.71
CA ALA A 16 13.63 -0.05 -20.30
C ALA A 16 15.04 -0.52 -19.88
N ASP A 17 15.53 -1.64 -20.41
CA ASP A 17 16.92 -2.08 -20.23
C ASP A 17 17.91 -1.17 -20.98
N ASP A 18 17.49 -0.58 -22.10
CA ASP A 18 18.28 0.39 -22.88
C ASP A 18 18.24 1.82 -22.31
N ALA A 19 17.52 2.06 -21.20
CA ALA A 19 17.56 3.32 -20.44
C ALA A 19 18.96 3.62 -19.83
N ALA A 20 19.93 2.71 -19.99
CA ALA A 20 21.34 2.97 -19.81
C ALA A 20 21.98 3.81 -20.95
N HIS A 21 21.29 4.04 -22.07
CA HIS A 21 21.78 4.74 -23.27
C HIS A 21 20.85 5.88 -23.72
N ALA A 22 21.22 7.09 -23.30
CA ALA A 22 20.87 8.43 -23.77
C ALA A 22 19.47 8.79 -24.34
N GLU A 23 18.84 8.08 -25.30
CA GLU A 23 17.48 8.42 -25.79
C GLU A 23 16.81 7.27 -26.58
N PRO A 24 15.62 6.78 -26.19
CA PRO A 24 14.89 5.72 -26.91
C PRO A 24 14.06 6.30 -28.08
N ALA A 25 14.72 6.86 -29.09
CA ALA A 25 14.07 7.54 -30.23
C ALA A 25 13.07 6.65 -31.01
N VAL A 26 13.39 5.36 -31.19
CA VAL A 26 12.55 4.40 -31.93
C VAL A 26 11.23 4.11 -31.21
N PHE A 27 11.25 4.05 -29.87
CA PHE A 27 10.04 3.90 -29.08
C PHE A 27 9.11 5.11 -29.25
N HIS A 28 9.69 6.30 -29.17
CA HIS A 28 8.92 7.53 -29.34
C HIS A 28 8.28 7.65 -30.72
N GLU A 29 9.02 7.28 -31.77
CA GLU A 29 8.53 7.30 -33.14
C GLU A 29 7.44 6.25 -33.39
N PHE A 30 7.58 5.03 -32.83
CA PHE A 30 6.57 3.98 -32.93
C PHE A 30 5.25 4.38 -32.25
N VAL A 31 5.32 4.91 -31.02
CA VAL A 31 4.12 5.35 -30.29
C VAL A 31 3.48 6.55 -30.98
N ALA A 32 4.27 7.56 -31.38
CA ALA A 32 3.76 8.72 -32.10
C ALA A 32 3.09 8.32 -33.43
N GLY A 33 3.71 7.42 -34.20
CA GLY A 33 3.16 6.89 -35.44
C GLY A 33 1.87 6.09 -35.21
N SER A 34 1.80 5.34 -34.11
CA SER A 34 0.62 4.55 -33.74
C SER A 34 -0.58 5.43 -33.36
N ILE A 35 -0.33 6.55 -32.68
CA ILE A 35 -1.37 7.52 -32.31
C ILE A 35 -1.80 8.33 -33.55
N ALA A 36 -0.84 8.75 -34.37
CA ALA A 36 -1.10 9.58 -35.55
C ALA A 36 -1.86 8.84 -36.66
N SER A 37 -1.67 7.51 -36.79
CA SER A 37 -2.37 6.71 -37.79
C SER A 37 -3.86 6.50 -37.49
N ALA A 38 -4.28 6.74 -36.23
CA ALA A 38 -5.61 6.37 -35.72
C ALA A 38 -5.98 4.89 -35.97
N ASP A 39 -4.99 4.01 -36.14
CA ASP A 39 -5.21 2.57 -36.28
C ASP A 39 -5.61 1.98 -34.93
N GLN A 40 -6.91 1.70 -34.78
CA GLN A 40 -7.48 1.17 -33.55
C GLN A 40 -6.87 -0.17 -33.14
N ALA A 41 -6.46 -1.02 -34.09
CA ALA A 41 -5.85 -2.31 -33.78
C ALA A 41 -4.43 -2.13 -33.20
N LEU A 42 -3.69 -1.16 -33.73
CA LEU A 42 -2.36 -0.79 -33.25
C LEU A 42 -2.44 -0.13 -31.87
N LEU A 43 -3.39 0.79 -31.68
CA LEU A 43 -3.64 1.44 -30.39
C LEU A 43 -4.08 0.42 -29.33
N THR A 44 -4.97 -0.50 -29.68
CA THR A 44 -5.41 -1.59 -28.78
C THR A 44 -4.22 -2.47 -28.37
N ALA A 45 -3.35 -2.81 -29.31
CA ALA A 45 -2.15 -3.60 -29.02
C ALA A 45 -1.15 -2.84 -28.14
N LEU A 46 -1.01 -1.52 -28.33
CA LEU A 46 -0.14 -0.66 -27.53
C LEU A 46 -0.63 -0.52 -26.08
N LEU A 47 -1.94 -0.40 -25.89
CA LEU A 47 -2.57 -0.19 -24.58
C LEU A 47 -2.85 -1.50 -23.83
N ALA A 48 -2.75 -2.64 -24.51
CA ALA A 48 -2.95 -3.94 -23.90
C ALA A 48 -1.93 -4.21 -22.79
N PRO A 49 -2.34 -4.89 -21.70
CA PRO A 49 -1.40 -5.34 -20.68
C PRO A 49 -0.47 -6.43 -21.22
N ASP A 50 0.75 -6.49 -20.68
CA ASP A 50 1.68 -7.60 -20.85
C ASP A 50 1.16 -8.89 -20.15
N ASP A 51 1.91 -9.98 -20.28
CA ASP A 51 1.63 -11.26 -19.63
C ASP A 51 1.62 -11.19 -18.10
N THR A 52 2.22 -10.14 -17.53
CA THR A 52 2.21 -9.84 -16.09
C THR A 52 1.07 -8.91 -15.66
N GLY A 53 0.25 -8.42 -16.61
CA GLY A 53 -0.84 -7.50 -16.35
C GLY A 53 -0.43 -6.02 -16.29
N ARG A 54 0.81 -5.68 -16.68
CA ARG A 54 1.31 -4.29 -16.70
C ARG A 54 1.05 -3.66 -18.05
N THR A 55 0.63 -2.40 -18.05
CA THR A 55 0.40 -1.64 -19.28
C THR A 55 1.61 -0.75 -19.60
N VAL A 56 1.64 -0.15 -20.80
CA VAL A 56 2.66 0.84 -21.18
C VAL A 56 2.77 2.00 -20.17
N PHE A 57 1.67 2.39 -19.54
CA PHE A 57 1.67 3.42 -18.48
C PHE A 57 2.43 2.95 -17.24
N HIS A 58 2.23 1.70 -16.82
CA HIS A 58 2.94 1.13 -15.67
C HIS A 58 4.45 1.03 -15.95
N ALA A 59 4.82 0.60 -17.16
CA ALA A 59 6.21 0.49 -17.57
C ALA A 59 6.90 1.87 -17.62
N ALA A 60 6.31 2.83 -18.35
CA ALA A 60 6.82 4.20 -18.50
C ALA A 60 7.03 4.91 -17.16
N ALA A 61 6.03 4.87 -16.29
CA ALA A 61 6.12 5.51 -14.98
C ALA A 61 7.13 4.81 -14.07
N SER A 62 7.29 3.48 -14.15
CA SER A 62 8.25 2.75 -13.30
C SER A 62 9.71 3.13 -13.53
N VAL A 63 10.05 3.59 -14.73
CA VAL A 63 11.40 4.06 -15.09
C VAL A 63 11.54 5.58 -15.07
N GLY A 64 10.46 6.32 -14.83
CA GLY A 64 10.46 7.79 -14.81
C GLY A 64 10.66 8.42 -16.19
N ASP A 65 10.18 7.78 -17.26
CA ASP A 65 10.31 8.28 -18.63
C ASP A 65 9.26 9.36 -18.95
N ASP A 66 9.65 10.62 -18.78
CA ASP A 66 8.82 11.80 -19.06
C ASP A 66 8.33 11.86 -20.51
N ARG A 67 9.07 11.28 -21.45
CA ARG A 67 8.75 11.36 -22.87
C ARG A 67 7.73 10.30 -23.29
N ALA A 68 7.75 9.13 -22.66
CA ALA A 68 6.66 8.18 -22.70
C ALA A 68 5.35 8.80 -22.18
N ALA A 69 5.39 9.53 -21.06
CA ALA A 69 4.24 10.26 -20.54
C ALA A 69 3.73 11.33 -21.53
N GLN A 70 4.63 12.07 -22.17
CA GLN A 70 4.30 13.08 -23.18
C GLN A 70 3.59 12.49 -24.42
N LEU A 71 3.97 11.29 -24.84
CA LEU A 71 3.32 10.58 -25.93
C LEU A 71 1.92 10.09 -25.55
N LEU A 72 1.75 9.64 -24.31
CA LEU A 72 0.44 9.26 -23.78
C LEU A 72 -0.51 10.46 -23.66
N ILE A 73 0.00 11.64 -23.27
CA ILE A 73 -0.75 12.91 -23.34
C ILE A 73 -1.23 13.21 -24.75
N THR A 74 -0.38 12.95 -25.75
CA THR A 74 -0.73 13.21 -27.15
C THR A 74 -1.93 12.35 -27.58
N SER A 75 -2.04 11.13 -27.04
CA SER A 75 -3.24 10.28 -27.23
C SER A 75 -4.50 10.89 -26.61
N LEU A 76 -4.40 11.44 -25.40
CA LEU A 76 -5.52 12.08 -24.68
C LEU A 76 -6.02 13.36 -25.38
N GLN A 77 -5.16 13.99 -26.19
CA GLN A 77 -5.44 15.26 -26.86
C GLN A 77 -5.71 15.10 -28.36
N ALA A 78 -5.54 13.89 -28.91
CA ALA A 78 -5.64 13.62 -30.34
C ALA A 78 -7.05 13.92 -30.88
N PRO A 79 -7.19 14.75 -31.93
CA PRO A 79 -8.49 15.16 -32.42
C PRO A 79 -9.33 14.04 -33.08
N THR A 80 -8.65 13.00 -33.52
CA THR A 80 -9.11 12.01 -34.51
C THR A 80 -9.68 10.74 -33.89
N LEU A 81 -9.59 10.58 -32.58
CA LEU A 81 -10.03 9.38 -31.87
C LEU A 81 -11.49 9.51 -31.43
N ASP A 82 -12.30 8.52 -31.77
CA ASP A 82 -13.64 8.38 -31.20
C ASP A 82 -13.52 8.09 -29.70
N ALA A 83 -14.13 8.94 -28.89
CA ALA A 83 -14.04 8.84 -27.44
C ALA A 83 -14.70 7.55 -26.94
N ASP A 84 -15.77 7.08 -27.58
CA ASP A 84 -16.49 5.87 -27.16
C ASP A 84 -15.66 4.60 -27.37
N ASP A 85 -14.75 4.61 -28.35
CA ASP A 85 -13.85 3.50 -28.64
C ASP A 85 -12.57 3.54 -27.79
N VAL A 86 -12.00 4.73 -27.56
CA VAL A 86 -10.66 4.87 -26.96
C VAL A 86 -10.70 5.00 -25.44
N VAL A 87 -11.73 5.63 -24.88
CA VAL A 87 -11.84 5.82 -23.43
C VAL A 87 -11.88 4.49 -22.67
N PRO A 88 -12.62 3.45 -23.10
CA PRO A 88 -12.58 2.15 -22.44
C PRO A 88 -11.18 1.51 -22.44
N LEU A 89 -10.43 1.64 -23.54
CA LEU A 89 -9.07 1.13 -23.66
C LEU A 89 -8.12 1.85 -22.72
N LEU A 90 -8.20 3.18 -22.66
CA LEU A 90 -7.40 3.99 -21.75
C LEU A 90 -7.77 3.74 -20.28
N ALA A 91 -9.05 3.61 -19.96
CA ALA A 91 -9.50 3.29 -18.61
C ALA A 91 -8.98 1.91 -18.18
N ALA A 92 -9.01 0.91 -19.07
CA ALA A 92 -8.39 -0.37 -18.81
C ALA A 92 -6.87 -0.25 -18.59
N ALA A 93 -6.19 0.57 -19.39
CA ALA A 93 -4.75 0.75 -19.30
C ALA A 93 -4.27 1.54 -18.06
N LEU A 94 -5.09 2.48 -17.57
CA LEU A 94 -4.86 3.26 -16.34
C LEU A 94 -5.33 2.53 -15.08
N GLY A 95 -6.16 1.51 -15.26
CA GLY A 95 -6.75 0.72 -14.19
C GLY A 95 -5.71 -0.05 -13.36
N PRO A 96 -6.18 -0.78 -12.34
CA PRO A 96 -5.28 -1.48 -11.43
C PRO A 96 -4.41 -2.53 -12.14
N ASP A 97 -3.13 -2.59 -11.77
CA ASP A 97 -2.24 -3.69 -12.13
C ASP A 97 -2.87 -5.00 -11.65
N ALA A 98 -3.07 -5.94 -12.57
CA ALA A 98 -3.84 -7.16 -12.30
C ALA A 98 -3.20 -8.08 -11.24
N ARG A 99 -1.89 -7.94 -10.99
CA ARG A 99 -1.15 -8.74 -10.01
C ARG A 99 -1.19 -8.14 -8.62
N THR A 100 -1.03 -6.82 -8.53
CA THR A 100 -0.94 -6.09 -7.26
C THR A 100 -2.27 -5.51 -6.80
N GLY A 101 -3.24 -5.41 -7.72
CA GLY A 101 -4.51 -4.72 -7.50
C GLY A 101 -4.35 -3.22 -7.26
N LYS A 102 -3.18 -2.64 -7.54
CA LYS A 102 -2.89 -1.23 -7.28
C LYS A 102 -3.10 -0.40 -8.53
N THR A 103 -3.75 0.76 -8.38
CA THR A 103 -3.80 1.75 -9.45
C THR A 103 -2.43 2.35 -9.72
N LEU A 104 -2.30 3.04 -10.85
CA LEU A 104 -1.09 3.73 -11.25
C LEU A 104 -0.63 4.73 -10.17
N LEU A 105 -1.55 5.59 -9.71
CA LEU A 105 -1.28 6.55 -8.62
C LEU A 105 -0.89 5.86 -7.31
N ALA A 106 -1.57 4.77 -6.96
CA ALA A 106 -1.27 3.99 -5.75
C ALA A 106 0.13 3.37 -5.79
N THR A 107 0.56 2.92 -6.97
CA THR A 107 1.86 2.28 -7.18
C THR A 107 3.00 3.29 -7.04
N PHE A 108 2.82 4.52 -7.54
CA PHE A 108 3.89 5.51 -7.62
C PHE A 108 3.92 6.55 -6.50
N ALA A 109 2.91 6.59 -5.62
CA ALA A 109 2.86 7.52 -4.48
C ALA A 109 4.08 7.48 -3.53
N GLY A 110 4.95 6.47 -3.63
CA GLY A 110 6.20 6.36 -2.87
C GLY A 110 7.49 6.63 -3.66
N ASN A 111 7.41 6.91 -4.96
CA ASN A 111 8.56 7.13 -5.86
C ASN A 111 8.44 8.52 -6.52
N PRO A 112 9.14 9.55 -6.01
CA PRO A 112 8.99 10.92 -6.49
C PRO A 112 9.19 11.11 -8.00
N ALA A 113 10.22 10.48 -8.59
CA ALA A 113 10.51 10.62 -10.02
C ALA A 113 9.38 10.03 -10.89
N ALA A 114 8.92 8.83 -10.54
CA ALA A 114 7.79 8.20 -11.21
C ALA A 114 6.48 8.99 -11.03
N PHE A 115 6.34 9.66 -9.88
CA PHE A 115 5.18 10.44 -9.52
C PHE A 115 5.10 11.77 -10.27
N ASP A 116 6.24 12.44 -10.44
CA ASP A 116 6.36 13.67 -11.24
C ASP A 116 6.06 13.40 -12.72
N ALA A 117 6.49 12.25 -13.26
CA ALA A 117 6.18 11.86 -14.64
C ALA A 117 4.67 11.72 -14.93
N LEU A 118 3.81 11.55 -13.91
CA LEU A 118 2.36 11.47 -14.08
C LEU A 118 1.67 12.84 -14.16
N ARG A 119 2.30 13.89 -13.63
CA ARG A 119 1.74 15.24 -13.57
C ARG A 119 1.22 15.73 -14.92
N PRO A 120 1.95 15.55 -16.04
CA PRO A 120 1.47 15.97 -17.35
C PRO A 120 0.23 15.20 -17.82
N VAL A 121 0.16 13.89 -17.54
CA VAL A 121 -1.00 13.02 -17.87
C VAL A 121 -2.23 13.45 -17.08
N ILE A 122 -2.07 13.71 -15.78
CA ILE A 122 -3.12 14.19 -14.88
C ILE A 122 -3.68 15.53 -15.36
N ALA A 123 -2.81 16.47 -15.72
CA ALA A 123 -3.20 17.77 -16.25
C ALA A 123 -3.94 17.65 -17.59
N ALA A 124 -3.49 16.76 -18.47
CA ALA A 124 -4.13 16.50 -19.75
C ALA A 124 -5.52 15.88 -19.59
N LEU A 125 -5.68 14.94 -18.65
CA LEU A 125 -6.97 14.32 -18.35
C LEU A 125 -8.00 15.36 -17.88
N ALA A 126 -7.62 16.23 -16.93
CA ALA A 126 -8.48 17.29 -16.42
C ALA A 126 -8.93 18.27 -17.51
N ARG A 127 -8.01 18.62 -18.42
CA ARG A 127 -8.24 19.58 -19.50
C ARG A 127 -8.75 18.95 -20.79
N SER A 128 -8.97 17.64 -20.80
CA SER A 128 -9.44 16.94 -21.99
C SER A 128 -10.77 17.51 -22.45
N ARG A 129 -11.01 17.46 -23.76
CA ARG A 129 -12.26 17.93 -24.38
C ARG A 129 -13.39 16.89 -24.34
N TRP A 130 -13.13 15.73 -23.74
CA TRP A 130 -14.10 14.64 -23.64
C TRP A 130 -15.26 14.99 -22.73
N HIS A 131 -16.38 14.27 -22.91
CA HIS A 131 -17.56 14.44 -22.10
C HIS A 131 -17.30 14.01 -20.65
N ASP A 132 -18.14 14.50 -19.74
CA ASP A 132 -17.95 14.29 -18.30
C ASP A 132 -17.97 12.80 -17.92
N GLU A 133 -18.80 11.98 -18.57
CA GLU A 133 -18.85 10.53 -18.35
C GLU A 133 -17.52 9.85 -18.67
N HIS A 134 -16.90 10.22 -19.81
CA HIS A 134 -15.60 9.70 -20.22
C HIS A 134 -14.49 10.11 -19.27
N LYS A 135 -14.46 11.40 -18.89
CA LYS A 135 -13.52 11.92 -17.88
C LYS A 135 -13.66 11.16 -16.57
N HIS A 136 -14.89 10.94 -16.13
CA HIS A 136 -15.19 10.24 -14.89
C HIS A 136 -14.69 8.79 -14.93
N ALA A 137 -14.89 8.07 -16.04
CA ALA A 137 -14.37 6.71 -16.21
C ALA A 137 -12.84 6.64 -16.07
N LEU A 138 -12.14 7.58 -16.70
CA LEU A 138 -10.67 7.64 -16.68
C LEU A 138 -10.11 8.05 -15.32
N TRP A 139 -10.76 9.02 -14.66
CA TRP A 139 -10.39 9.39 -13.29
C TRP A 139 -10.61 8.23 -12.32
N ASN A 140 -11.72 7.50 -12.47
CA ASN A 140 -11.98 6.31 -11.67
C ASN A 140 -10.94 5.22 -11.92
N ALA A 141 -10.48 5.03 -13.15
CA ALA A 141 -9.41 4.09 -13.45
C ALA A 141 -8.07 4.50 -12.80
N LEU A 142 -7.71 5.78 -12.92
CA LEU A 142 -6.45 6.33 -12.44
C LEU A 142 -6.35 6.35 -10.91
N VAL A 143 -7.41 6.78 -10.24
CA VAL A 143 -7.47 6.93 -8.77
C VAL A 143 -7.91 5.62 -8.13
N GLY A 144 -8.94 4.99 -8.69
CA GLY A 144 -9.56 3.80 -8.14
C GLY A 144 -10.37 4.07 -6.87
N THR A 145 -10.92 3.00 -6.31
CA THR A 145 -11.60 3.00 -4.99
C THR A 145 -10.68 2.50 -3.87
N GLN A 146 -9.41 2.22 -4.20
CA GLN A 146 -8.46 1.63 -3.27
C GLN A 146 -8.09 2.60 -2.15
N ARG A 147 -8.16 2.14 -0.89
CA ARG A 147 -7.67 2.94 0.23
C ARG A 147 -6.14 3.05 0.21
N LEU A 148 -5.63 4.26 0.18
CA LEU A 148 -4.19 4.55 0.28
C LEU A 148 -3.74 4.79 1.72
N PRO A 149 -2.52 4.38 2.10
CA PRO A 149 -1.91 4.81 3.37
C PRO A 149 -1.81 6.34 3.45
N ARG A 150 -1.92 6.94 4.65
CA ARG A 150 -1.97 8.39 4.87
C ARG A 150 -0.90 9.19 4.12
N LYS A 151 0.35 8.74 4.17
CA LYS A 151 1.46 9.43 3.50
C LYS A 151 1.31 9.41 1.96
N ALA A 152 0.85 8.28 1.42
CA ALA A 152 0.58 8.13 -0.01
C ALA A 152 -0.65 8.94 -0.43
N ALA A 153 -1.73 8.90 0.36
CA ALA A 153 -2.93 9.71 0.12
C ALA A 153 -2.63 11.21 0.13
N ALA A 154 -1.83 11.67 1.09
CA ALA A 154 -1.39 13.07 1.17
C ALA A 154 -0.55 13.48 -0.04
N ALA A 155 0.42 12.66 -0.45
CA ALA A 155 1.23 12.93 -1.64
C ALA A 155 0.38 12.98 -2.92
N VAL A 156 -0.57 12.06 -3.09
CA VAL A 156 -1.53 12.07 -4.21
C VAL A 156 -2.37 13.33 -4.20
N LEU A 157 -2.85 13.75 -3.03
CA LEU A 157 -3.65 14.97 -2.92
C LEU A 157 -2.86 16.23 -3.21
N GLU A 158 -1.62 16.31 -2.75
CA GLU A 158 -0.73 17.42 -3.06
C GLU A 158 -0.46 17.49 -4.57
N LEU A 159 -0.12 16.37 -5.21
CA LEU A 159 0.08 16.30 -6.66
C LEU A 159 -1.16 16.71 -7.44
N LEU A 160 -2.33 16.17 -7.08
CA LEU A 160 -3.58 16.47 -7.77
C LEU A 160 -3.99 17.93 -7.56
N SER A 161 -3.87 18.45 -6.34
CA SER A 161 -4.14 19.86 -6.05
C SER A 161 -3.22 20.78 -6.87
N ASP A 162 -1.95 20.45 -6.97
CA ASP A 162 -0.95 21.25 -7.69
C ASP A 162 -1.10 21.13 -9.23
N ALA A 163 -1.44 19.94 -9.74
CA ALA A 163 -1.56 19.69 -11.18
C ALA A 163 -2.87 20.19 -11.78
N VAL A 164 -3.99 20.06 -11.06
CA VAL A 164 -5.34 20.28 -11.62
C VAL A 164 -6.24 21.19 -10.78
N GLY A 165 -5.91 21.48 -9.53
CA GLY A 165 -6.67 22.40 -8.68
C GLY A 165 -8.17 22.10 -8.63
N ASP A 166 -9.00 23.10 -8.94
CA ASP A 166 -10.47 22.99 -8.92
C ASP A 166 -11.07 22.17 -10.07
N LEU A 167 -10.27 21.73 -11.06
CA LEU A 167 -10.74 21.00 -12.25
C LEU A 167 -11.04 19.51 -11.99
N LEU A 168 -10.85 19.04 -10.75
CA LEU A 168 -11.20 17.67 -10.34
C LEU A 168 -12.73 17.46 -10.35
N PRO A 169 -13.24 16.37 -10.95
CA PRO A 169 -14.64 16.00 -10.82
C PRO A 169 -15.04 15.85 -9.34
N GLY A 170 -16.24 16.31 -8.98
CA GLY A 170 -16.71 16.32 -7.59
C GLY A 170 -16.74 14.95 -6.91
N SER A 171 -17.05 13.89 -7.66
CA SER A 171 -16.99 12.50 -7.16
C SER A 171 -15.58 12.05 -6.78
N ILE A 172 -14.59 12.48 -7.54
CA ILE A 172 -13.18 12.17 -7.31
C ILE A 172 -12.68 12.97 -6.12
N ARG A 173 -13.06 14.25 -6.04
CA ARG A 173 -12.80 15.09 -4.87
C ARG A 173 -13.37 14.45 -3.60
N GLN A 174 -14.62 14.00 -3.62
CA GLN A 174 -15.23 13.30 -2.49
C GLN A 174 -14.49 12.01 -2.15
N THR A 175 -14.11 11.19 -3.14
CA THR A 175 -13.34 9.96 -2.91
C THR A 175 -12.00 10.26 -2.23
N LEU A 176 -11.32 11.33 -2.64
CA LEU A 176 -10.04 11.76 -2.07
C LEU A 176 -10.20 12.38 -0.68
N GLU A 177 -11.26 13.16 -0.46
CA GLU A 177 -11.67 13.67 0.84
C GLU A 177 -12.04 12.53 1.78
N ASP A 178 -12.67 11.46 1.29
CA ASP A 178 -12.94 10.24 2.05
C ASP A 178 -11.65 9.49 2.38
N TRP A 179 -10.66 9.45 1.47
CA TRP A 179 -9.33 8.92 1.78
C TRP A 179 -8.66 9.74 2.88
N GLN A 180 -8.79 11.08 2.84
CA GLN A 180 -8.35 11.97 3.91
C GLN A 180 -9.13 11.81 5.19
N ALA A 181 -10.45 11.64 5.16
CA ALA A 181 -11.31 11.51 6.32
C ALA A 181 -11.10 10.16 7.02
N VAL A 182 -10.81 9.10 6.27
CA VAL A 182 -10.40 7.80 6.81
C VAL A 182 -9.00 7.89 7.43
N THR A 183 -8.08 8.67 6.86
CA THR A 183 -6.73 8.86 7.42
C THR A 183 -6.65 9.93 8.52
N ALA A 184 -7.60 10.86 8.56
CA ALA A 184 -7.85 11.81 9.66
C ALA A 184 -8.56 11.11 10.81
N ARG A 185 -9.43 10.13 10.56
CA ARG A 185 -9.93 9.23 11.61
C ARG A 185 -8.81 8.41 12.26
N VAL A 186 -7.77 8.00 11.53
CA VAL A 186 -6.57 7.38 12.14
C VAL A 186 -5.70 8.39 12.91
N ALA A 187 -5.76 9.68 12.57
CA ALA A 187 -5.08 10.77 13.30
C ALA A 187 -5.86 11.23 14.55
N GLU A 188 -7.19 11.21 14.50
CA GLU A 188 -8.10 11.49 15.61
C GLU A 188 -8.34 10.25 16.51
N VAL A 189 -7.86 9.06 16.13
CA VAL A 189 -7.59 7.98 17.09
C VAL A 189 -6.16 8.05 17.66
N GLU A 190 -5.60 9.24 17.85
CA GLU A 190 -5.14 9.54 19.21
C GLU A 190 -6.29 10.28 19.90
N PRO A 191 -7.24 9.58 20.54
CA PRO A 191 -8.00 10.27 21.58
C PRO A 191 -6.96 10.89 22.51
N PRO A 192 -7.20 12.07 23.11
CA PRO A 192 -6.37 12.49 24.23
C PRO A 192 -6.31 11.29 25.16
N ILE A 193 -5.11 10.74 25.39
CA ILE A 193 -4.93 9.57 26.24
C ILE A 193 -5.49 9.99 27.60
N ARG A 194 -6.74 9.61 27.89
CA ARG A 194 -7.45 10.05 29.10
C ARG A 194 -6.91 9.35 30.34
N HIS A 195 -5.93 8.46 30.16
CA HIS A 195 -5.29 7.69 31.21
C HIS A 195 -3.77 7.88 31.15
N PRO A 196 -3.21 8.95 31.75
CA PRO A 196 -1.83 8.90 32.19
C PRO A 196 -1.65 7.62 33.03
N GLY A 197 -0.77 6.72 32.58
CA GLY A 197 -0.48 5.47 33.30
C GLY A 197 -0.70 4.17 32.54
N ASP A 198 -0.99 4.12 31.23
CA ASP A 198 -1.12 2.84 30.51
C ASP A 198 0.12 1.94 30.65
N ALA A 199 1.33 2.53 30.59
CA ALA A 199 2.56 1.77 30.81
C ALA A 199 2.64 1.20 32.24
N GLN A 200 2.24 1.99 33.24
CA GLN A 200 2.19 1.56 34.64
C GLN A 200 1.14 0.46 34.83
N TYR A 201 -0.08 0.67 34.31
CA TYR A 201 -1.18 -0.30 34.37
C TYR A 201 -0.79 -1.64 33.76
N LEU A 202 -0.15 -1.65 32.59
CA LEU A 202 0.33 -2.87 31.96
C LEU A 202 1.42 -3.55 32.80
N SER A 203 2.33 -2.76 33.40
CA SER A 203 3.34 -3.27 34.33
C SER A 203 2.70 -3.90 35.57
N ASP A 204 1.72 -3.24 36.19
CA ASP A 204 1.00 -3.74 37.38
C ASP A 204 0.22 -5.03 37.09
N ARG A 205 -0.17 -5.22 35.83
CA ARG A 205 -0.81 -6.45 35.33
C ARG A 205 0.19 -7.48 34.78
N HIS A 206 1.48 -7.27 34.99
CA HIS A 206 2.57 -8.14 34.54
C HIS A 206 2.52 -8.44 33.03
N VAL A 207 2.09 -7.48 32.21
CA VAL A 207 2.10 -7.66 30.76
C VAL A 207 3.53 -7.52 30.25
N ASP A 208 4.05 -8.57 29.61
CA ASP A 208 5.38 -8.60 29.02
C ASP A 208 5.41 -7.81 27.71
N ILE A 209 5.40 -6.48 27.82
CA ILE A 209 5.42 -5.62 26.64
C ILE A 209 6.73 -5.74 25.87
N ASP A 210 7.84 -6.09 26.52
CA ASP A 210 9.10 -6.29 25.80
C ASP A 210 9.00 -7.51 24.87
N HIS A 211 8.49 -8.63 25.36
CA HIS A 211 8.18 -9.81 24.55
C HIS A 211 7.16 -9.53 23.44
N VAL A 212 6.09 -8.79 23.73
CA VAL A 212 5.07 -8.45 22.72
C VAL A 212 5.65 -7.60 21.61
N LEU A 213 6.48 -6.59 21.93
CA LEU A 213 7.01 -5.66 20.93
C LEU A 213 8.24 -6.18 20.20
N HIS A 214 9.12 -6.90 20.89
CA HIS A 214 10.45 -7.27 20.36
C HIS A 214 10.60 -8.76 20.12
N GLY A 215 9.74 -9.58 20.74
CA GLY A 215 9.97 -11.01 20.84
C GLY A 215 11.10 -11.36 21.81
N SER A 216 11.13 -12.61 22.24
CA SER A 216 12.14 -13.16 23.13
C SER A 216 12.48 -14.61 22.77
N MET A 217 13.45 -15.17 23.47
CA MET A 217 13.76 -16.59 23.41
C MET A 217 13.10 -17.29 24.60
N ASN A 218 12.43 -18.41 24.35
CA ASN A 218 11.92 -19.25 25.43
C ASN A 218 13.05 -20.12 26.03
N PRO A 219 12.83 -20.81 27.16
CA PRO A 219 13.84 -21.67 27.79
C PRO A 219 14.40 -22.77 26.89
N GLU A 220 13.62 -23.24 25.91
CA GLU A 220 14.02 -24.24 24.92
C GLU A 220 14.85 -23.65 23.77
N GLY A 221 15.10 -22.34 23.75
CA GLY A 221 15.86 -21.67 22.70
C GLY A 221 15.07 -21.37 21.44
N HIS A 222 13.75 -21.42 21.49
CA HIS A 222 12.86 -21.03 20.39
C HIS A 222 12.49 -19.55 20.46
N ALA A 223 12.44 -18.91 19.29
CA ALA A 223 11.96 -17.56 19.12
C ALA A 223 10.43 -17.49 19.36
N VAL A 224 9.97 -16.59 20.23
CA VAL A 224 8.55 -16.42 20.61
C VAL A 224 8.17 -14.94 20.71
N GLY A 225 6.88 -14.63 20.58
CA GLY A 225 6.38 -13.25 20.62
C GLY A 225 6.66 -12.47 19.34
N GLY A 226 6.88 -11.16 19.47
CA GLY A 226 7.20 -10.27 18.35
C GLY A 226 5.99 -9.97 17.46
N HIS A 227 5.16 -9.03 17.90
CA HIS A 227 3.86 -8.68 17.30
C HIS A 227 3.78 -7.21 16.85
N ALA A 228 4.90 -6.49 16.85
CA ALA A 228 4.96 -5.09 16.43
C ALA A 228 5.99 -4.88 15.33
N SER A 229 5.66 -4.13 14.29
CA SER A 229 6.62 -3.72 13.25
C SER A 229 7.03 -2.28 13.49
N LEU A 230 8.07 -2.07 14.31
CA LEU A 230 8.50 -0.73 14.73
C LEU A 230 9.91 -0.46 14.24
N LYS A 231 10.20 0.72 13.71
CA LYS A 231 11.59 1.10 13.37
C LYS A 231 12.55 0.89 14.56
N ALA A 232 12.07 1.18 15.77
CA ALA A 232 12.82 1.03 17.02
C ALA A 232 13.13 -0.43 17.40
N ASN A 233 12.40 -1.43 16.91
CA ASN A 233 12.66 -2.85 17.24
C ASN A 233 13.46 -3.61 16.18
N SER A 234 13.82 -2.95 15.06
CA SER A 234 14.53 -3.56 13.92
C SER A 234 15.87 -4.25 14.25
N LYS A 235 16.47 -3.96 15.41
CA LYS A 235 17.68 -4.65 15.89
C LYS A 235 17.41 -5.97 16.62
N ARG A 236 16.16 -6.23 17.00
CA ARG A 236 15.71 -7.39 17.79
C ARG A 236 14.68 -8.24 17.08
N LEU A 237 13.90 -7.66 16.17
CA LEU A 237 12.86 -8.33 15.40
C LEU A 237 12.98 -7.89 13.95
N ARG A 238 12.90 -8.84 13.02
CA ARG A 238 12.76 -8.56 11.59
C ARG A 238 11.77 -9.50 10.95
N MET A 239 11.14 -9.04 9.86
CA MET A 239 10.48 -9.94 8.94
C MET A 239 11.54 -10.85 8.32
N ARG A 240 11.23 -12.16 8.24
CA ARG A 240 12.14 -13.10 7.59
C ARG A 240 12.30 -12.69 6.12
N PRO A 241 13.53 -12.56 5.61
CA PRO A 241 13.77 -12.21 4.21
C PRO A 241 13.01 -13.15 3.27
N GLY A 242 12.25 -12.61 2.33
CA GLY A 242 11.45 -13.38 1.37
C GLY A 242 10.16 -14.01 1.91
N ALA A 243 9.81 -13.80 3.19
CA ALA A 243 8.56 -14.33 3.73
C ALA A 243 7.32 -13.62 3.14
N ARG A 244 6.29 -14.41 2.85
CA ARG A 244 4.98 -13.90 2.44
C ARG A 244 4.29 -13.21 3.62
N ILE A 245 3.75 -12.03 3.36
CA ILE A 245 2.90 -11.28 4.29
C ILE A 245 1.45 -11.45 3.86
N THR A 246 0.58 -11.71 4.83
CA THR A 246 -0.88 -11.76 4.62
C THR A 246 -1.52 -10.60 5.39
N SER A 247 -2.11 -9.65 4.68
CA SER A 247 -2.85 -8.53 5.29
C SER A 247 -4.29 -8.93 5.60
N HIS A 248 -4.85 -8.35 6.66
CA HIS A 248 -6.18 -8.66 7.19
C HIS A 248 -7.10 -7.45 7.14
N GLY A 249 -8.42 -7.65 7.26
CA GLY A 249 -9.44 -6.60 7.09
C GLY A 249 -9.43 -5.52 8.18
N ASN A 250 -8.78 -5.79 9.32
CA ASN A 250 -8.63 -4.90 10.47
C ASN A 250 -7.24 -4.24 10.56
N ASP A 251 -6.53 -4.13 9.43
CA ASP A 251 -5.17 -3.58 9.29
C ASP A 251 -4.05 -4.36 10.03
N THR A 252 -4.37 -5.49 10.65
CA THR A 252 -3.35 -6.44 11.13
C THR A 252 -2.76 -7.20 9.95
N PHE A 253 -1.64 -7.88 10.17
CA PHE A 253 -1.06 -8.77 9.17
C PHE A 253 -0.34 -9.94 9.82
N THR A 254 -0.15 -11.03 9.07
CA THR A 254 0.59 -12.21 9.52
C THR A 254 1.83 -12.42 8.66
N GLY A 255 2.94 -12.82 9.29
CA GLY A 255 4.13 -13.24 8.57
C GLY A 255 5.21 -13.86 9.45
N PHE A 256 6.18 -14.51 8.80
CA PHE A 256 7.32 -15.12 9.49
C PHE A 256 8.34 -14.06 9.89
N VAL A 257 8.90 -14.25 11.08
CA VAL A 257 9.91 -13.37 11.65
C VAL A 257 11.11 -14.13 12.14
N ASP A 258 12.20 -13.37 12.27
CA ASP A 258 13.38 -13.80 13.00
C ASP A 258 13.58 -12.86 14.19
N ILE A 259 13.97 -13.44 15.32
CA ILE A 259 14.29 -12.72 16.55
C ILE A 259 15.79 -12.76 16.75
N LYS A 260 16.39 -11.63 17.12
CA LYS A 260 17.79 -11.54 17.49
C LYS A 260 17.90 -11.53 19.02
N PRO A 261 18.42 -12.61 19.65
CA PRO A 261 18.66 -12.62 21.07
C PRO A 261 19.62 -11.48 21.47
N PRO A 262 19.43 -10.84 22.63
CA PRO A 262 20.37 -9.85 23.13
C PRO A 262 21.80 -10.41 23.19
N GLY A 263 22.76 -9.70 22.59
CA GLY A 263 24.16 -10.11 22.56
C GLY A 263 24.51 -11.21 21.55
N ALA A 264 23.53 -11.81 20.87
CA ALA A 264 23.81 -12.80 19.83
C ALA A 264 24.21 -12.15 18.49
N ALA A 265 25.14 -12.77 17.77
CA ALA A 265 25.49 -12.37 16.41
C ALA A 265 24.40 -12.75 15.40
N SER A 266 23.79 -13.92 15.58
CA SER A 266 22.87 -14.56 14.65
C SER A 266 21.40 -14.28 14.98
N TRP A 267 20.58 -14.29 13.92
CA TRP A 267 19.12 -14.28 14.01
C TRP A 267 18.60 -15.70 14.22
N VAL A 268 17.53 -15.85 15.00
CA VAL A 268 16.85 -17.13 15.23
C VAL A 268 15.48 -17.08 14.57
N GLU A 269 15.22 -18.04 13.70
CA GLU A 269 13.95 -18.15 12.99
C GLU A 269 12.81 -18.56 13.93
N LYS A 270 11.69 -17.84 13.88
CA LYS A 270 10.46 -18.25 14.56
C LYS A 270 9.73 -19.30 13.71
N ILE A 271 9.42 -20.45 14.32
CA ILE A 271 8.80 -21.59 13.61
C ILE A 271 7.39 -21.22 13.14
N GLU A 272 6.62 -20.53 13.97
CA GLU A 272 5.25 -20.11 13.64
C GLU A 272 5.20 -18.64 13.21
N PRO A 273 4.33 -18.26 12.26
CA PRO A 273 4.18 -16.86 11.91
C PRO A 273 3.64 -16.05 13.10
N SER A 274 3.93 -14.76 13.15
CA SER A 274 3.33 -13.83 14.11
C SER A 274 2.21 -13.04 13.44
N THR A 275 1.13 -12.77 14.17
CA THR A 275 0.17 -11.72 13.80
C THR A 275 0.60 -10.40 14.41
N PHE A 276 0.56 -9.34 13.62
CA PHE A 276 1.11 -8.02 13.92
C PHE A 276 0.02 -7.00 14.16
N PHE A 277 0.28 -6.07 15.09
CA PHE A 277 -0.52 -4.86 15.23
C PHE A 277 -0.44 -4.03 13.96
N PRO A 278 -1.44 -3.18 13.68
CA PRO A 278 -1.40 -2.32 12.51
C PRO A 278 -0.08 -1.57 12.38
N PRO A 279 0.59 -1.61 11.21
CA PRO A 279 1.95 -1.09 11.06
C PRO A 279 2.06 0.42 11.28
N ALA A 280 0.93 1.13 11.22
CA ALA A 280 0.85 2.55 11.52
C ALA A 280 0.93 2.88 13.02
N TRP A 281 0.79 1.88 13.92
CA TRP A 281 0.76 2.12 15.36
C TRP A 281 2.15 2.29 15.96
N THR A 282 2.31 3.32 16.78
CA THR A 282 3.50 3.54 17.59
C THR A 282 3.54 2.57 18.79
N SER A 283 4.69 2.42 19.45
CA SER A 283 4.77 1.65 20.70
C SER A 283 3.81 2.19 21.77
N ARG A 284 3.62 3.52 21.84
CA ARG A 284 2.66 4.15 22.73
C ARG A 284 1.23 3.73 22.41
N ARG A 285 0.85 3.74 21.13
CA ARG A 285 -0.47 3.31 20.66
C ARG A 285 -0.73 1.83 20.94
N ILE A 286 0.25 0.96 20.68
CA ILE A 286 0.13 -0.48 20.97
C ILE A 286 -0.12 -0.70 22.46
N ARG A 287 0.64 -0.03 23.34
CA ARG A 287 0.43 -0.09 24.80
C ARG A 287 -0.97 0.38 25.19
N HIS A 288 -1.42 1.50 24.63
CA HIS A 288 -2.75 2.02 24.89
C HIS A 288 -3.85 1.00 24.51
N GLU A 289 -3.77 0.42 23.31
CA GLU A 289 -4.76 -0.53 22.80
C GLU A 289 -4.77 -1.86 23.59
N ILE A 290 -3.60 -2.33 24.01
CA ILE A 290 -3.50 -3.48 24.93
C ILE A 290 -4.14 -3.13 26.28
N ALA A 291 -3.86 -1.95 26.83
CA ALA A 291 -4.40 -1.52 28.12
C ALA A 291 -5.93 -1.38 28.08
N THR A 292 -6.50 -0.79 27.03
CA THR A 292 -7.95 -0.63 26.88
C THR A 292 -8.65 -1.96 26.68
N ALA A 293 -8.10 -2.86 25.85
CA ALA A 293 -8.61 -4.23 25.71
C ALA A 293 -8.59 -4.97 27.06
N LEU A 294 -7.49 -4.85 27.83
CA LEU A 294 -7.35 -5.52 29.11
C LEU A 294 -8.24 -4.91 30.23
N ARG A 295 -8.59 -3.62 30.15
CA ARG A 295 -9.55 -2.98 31.08
C ARG A 295 -10.99 -3.39 30.80
N ARG A 296 -11.34 -3.62 29.54
CA ARG A 296 -12.70 -4.02 29.11
C ARG A 296 -13.04 -5.47 29.47
N GLY A 297 -12.03 -6.31 29.65
CA GLY A 297 -12.20 -7.71 30.02
C GLY A 297 -11.92 -7.95 31.50
N ASP A 298 -12.71 -8.81 32.12
CA ASP A 298 -12.37 -9.46 33.40
C ASP A 298 -11.36 -10.60 33.16
N ALA A 299 -10.26 -10.28 32.47
CA ALA A 299 -9.32 -11.22 31.86
C ALA A 299 -8.51 -12.06 32.87
N PHE A 300 -8.79 -11.90 34.17
CA PHE A 300 -8.12 -12.65 35.23
C PHE A 300 -9.08 -13.48 36.07
N ALA A 301 -10.40 -13.32 35.90
CA ALA A 301 -11.39 -14.06 36.70
C ALA A 301 -11.43 -15.56 36.39
N SER A 302 -10.97 -15.99 35.20
CA SER A 302 -11.11 -17.39 34.74
C SER A 302 -9.81 -18.21 34.60
N GLY A 303 -8.63 -17.70 35.01
CA GLY A 303 -7.40 -18.52 35.11
C GLY A 303 -6.23 -18.12 34.20
N GLU A 304 -5.82 -19.00 33.28
CA GLU A 304 -4.60 -18.88 32.43
C GLU A 304 -4.85 -18.37 30.98
N GLY A 305 -6.11 -18.34 30.54
CA GLY A 305 -6.50 -17.90 29.20
C GLY A 305 -6.70 -19.05 28.21
N PRO A 306 -6.93 -18.77 26.91
CA PRO A 306 -6.91 -17.44 26.29
C PRO A 306 -8.12 -16.57 26.63
N TRP A 307 -7.93 -15.26 26.57
CA TRP A 307 -9.01 -14.28 26.60
C TRP A 307 -8.89 -13.32 25.43
N ASP A 308 -9.99 -13.12 24.72
CA ASP A 308 -10.05 -12.20 23.59
C ASP A 308 -10.87 -10.99 23.99
N SER A 309 -10.29 -9.80 23.89
CA SER A 309 -10.98 -8.55 24.19
C SER A 309 -10.74 -7.53 23.07
N PRO A 310 -11.77 -6.82 22.61
CA PRO A 310 -11.59 -5.73 21.67
C PRO A 310 -10.94 -4.52 22.36
N SER A 311 -9.94 -3.94 21.70
CA SER A 311 -9.37 -2.65 22.06
C SER A 311 -10.30 -1.49 21.67
N ASP A 312 -9.94 -0.26 22.03
CA ASP A 312 -10.72 0.93 21.67
C ASP A 312 -10.84 1.13 20.15
N SER A 313 -9.84 0.72 19.38
CA SER A 313 -9.89 0.72 17.92
C SER A 313 -10.66 -0.46 17.31
N GLY A 314 -11.19 -1.37 18.12
CA GLY A 314 -11.90 -2.57 17.67
C GLY A 314 -10.98 -3.74 17.25
N VAL A 315 -9.66 -3.63 17.38
CA VAL A 315 -8.77 -4.77 17.15
C VAL A 315 -8.94 -5.75 18.31
N ARG A 316 -9.30 -7.00 18.02
CA ARG A 316 -9.36 -8.05 19.04
C ARG A 316 -7.95 -8.46 19.43
N ILE A 317 -7.65 -8.41 20.73
CA ILE A 317 -6.37 -8.81 21.29
C ILE A 317 -6.59 -10.06 22.13
N ARG A 318 -5.79 -11.09 21.87
CA ARG A 318 -5.76 -12.31 22.66
C ARG A 318 -4.69 -12.20 23.74
N PHE A 319 -5.06 -12.53 24.96
CA PHE A 319 -4.19 -12.54 26.14
C PHE A 319 -4.00 -13.97 26.65
N TYR A 320 -2.82 -14.24 27.18
CA TYR A 320 -2.47 -15.48 27.89
C TYR A 320 -1.69 -15.12 29.14
N ARG A 321 -1.97 -15.83 30.24
CA ARG A 321 -1.20 -15.71 31.48
C ARG A 321 -0.42 -16.98 31.70
N ASP A 322 0.89 -16.86 31.77
CA ASP A 322 1.76 -17.97 32.11
C ASP A 322 1.54 -18.40 33.57
N ARG A 323 1.27 -19.68 33.79
CA ARG A 323 0.96 -20.24 35.12
C ARG A 323 2.11 -20.09 36.11
N ASN A 324 3.35 -20.19 35.63
CA ASN A 324 4.53 -20.30 36.48
C ASN A 324 5.05 -18.92 36.89
N THR A 325 5.05 -17.97 35.96
CA THR A 325 5.58 -16.63 36.13
C THR A 325 4.50 -15.60 36.43
N GLY A 326 3.24 -15.91 36.13
CA GLY A 326 2.14 -14.96 36.22
C GLY A 326 2.17 -13.87 35.14
N MET A 327 3.18 -13.88 34.27
CA MET A 327 3.35 -12.91 33.18
C MET A 327 2.25 -13.06 32.14
N VAL A 328 1.79 -11.93 31.62
CA VAL A 328 0.77 -11.86 30.60
C VAL A 328 1.41 -11.53 29.26
N THR A 329 1.21 -12.39 28.26
CA THR A 329 1.54 -12.08 26.86
C THR A 329 0.27 -11.83 26.06
N CYS A 330 0.39 -11.12 24.95
CA CYS A 330 -0.75 -10.87 24.08
C CYS A 330 -0.34 -10.62 22.63
N PHE A 331 -1.30 -10.80 21.73
CA PHE A 331 -1.14 -10.49 20.31
C PHE A 331 -2.49 -10.13 19.67
N PRO A 332 -2.49 -9.34 18.60
CA PRO A 332 -3.72 -9.04 17.87
C PRO A 332 -4.18 -10.24 17.05
N LEU A 333 -5.48 -10.42 16.95
CA LEU A 333 -6.08 -11.44 16.09
C LEU A 333 -6.25 -10.92 14.66
N ALA A 334 -6.05 -11.83 13.71
CA ALA A 334 -6.38 -11.59 12.30
C ALA A 334 -7.88 -11.28 12.17
N GLY A 335 -8.21 -10.23 11.41
CA GLY A 335 -9.58 -9.78 11.18
C GLY A 335 -10.07 -10.05 9.77
#